data_AF-A0A3B9HR25-F1
#
_entry.id   AF-A0A3B9HR25-F1
#
_cell.length_a   1.000
_cell.length_b   1.000
_cell.length_c   1.000
_cell.angle_alpha   90.00
_cell.angle_beta   90.00
_cell.angle_gamma   90.00
#
_symmetry.space_group_name_H-M   'P 1'
#
loop_
_entity.id
_entity.type
_entity.pdbx_description
1 polymer ?
#
loop_
_entity_poly.entity_id
_entity_poly.type
_entity_poly.pdbx_seq_one_letter_code
_entity_poly.pdbx_strand_id
1 'polypeptide(L)'
;MASLRLYSLAATSAVYWSTLTTAVLLGGIAVFFVIMFFLRDIRASIVVCATIPTSLIITFLFMYMAGYTLNQISLSSLAIAIGMVVDNAIVILDNIKRYLEKGVSSRESAISGAVEMGTSVMASTSTTIVIFLPIIFTTGITNIMFGQLAMIITMALAASFISALMLTPKDQRSRGVKEVIEDIRPAIESIPGMTVSFDSGDVSADAEVIINSIPVPPGFSWRFAGNEEQRQESFIVLLQAALLGCILVYMVMASQFESLLAPFIIAMSIPFGFSR
;
A
#
# COMPACT_ATOMS: atom_id res chain seq x y z
N MET A 1 -19.45 -18.56 38.95
CA MET A 1 -19.60 -17.48 37.94
C MET A 1 -18.28 -16.98 37.37
N ALA A 2 -17.15 -16.93 38.11
CA ALA A 2 -15.85 -16.50 37.58
C ALA A 2 -15.24 -17.46 36.52
N SER A 3 -15.48 -18.76 36.63
CA SER A 3 -14.97 -19.78 35.70
C SER A 3 -15.55 -19.69 34.28
N LEU A 4 -16.84 -19.31 34.14
CA LEU A 4 -17.51 -19.14 32.85
C LEU A 4 -17.00 -17.90 32.09
N ARG A 5 -16.63 -16.81 32.79
CA ARG A 5 -16.00 -15.63 32.18
C ARG A 5 -14.59 -15.92 31.68
N LEU A 6 -13.82 -16.73 32.41
CA LEU A 6 -12.48 -17.16 31.98
C LEU A 6 -12.53 -18.04 30.73
N TYR A 7 -13.49 -18.95 30.63
CA TYR A 7 -13.66 -19.79 29.44
C TYR A 7 -14.13 -18.97 28.22
N SER A 8 -15.04 -18.00 28.41
CA SER A 8 -15.47 -17.08 27.36
C SER A 8 -14.34 -16.18 26.88
N LEU A 9 -13.52 -15.60 27.77
CA LEU A 9 -12.38 -14.76 27.38
C LEU A 9 -11.27 -15.58 26.70
N ALA A 10 -10.99 -16.79 27.18
CA ALA A 10 -10.06 -17.71 26.54
C ALA A 10 -10.57 -18.12 25.15
N ALA A 11 -11.85 -18.46 25.00
CA ALA A 11 -12.47 -18.79 23.73
C ALA A 11 -12.46 -17.61 22.75
N THR A 12 -12.82 -16.41 23.22
CA THR A 12 -12.78 -15.18 22.42
C THR A 12 -11.35 -14.87 21.97
N SER A 13 -10.37 -14.93 22.87
CA SER A 13 -8.96 -14.73 22.49
C SER A 13 -8.47 -15.78 21.50
N ALA A 14 -8.84 -17.05 21.68
CA ALA A 14 -8.49 -18.13 20.74
C ALA A 14 -9.10 -17.92 19.35
N VAL A 15 -10.34 -17.43 19.28
CA VAL A 15 -11.00 -17.04 18.02
C VAL A 15 -10.31 -15.83 17.38
N TYR A 16 -9.86 -14.84 18.15
CA TYR A 16 -9.07 -13.72 17.62
C TYR A 16 -7.73 -14.20 17.04
N TRP A 17 -7.02 -15.08 17.75
CA TRP A 17 -5.74 -15.65 17.27
C TRP A 17 -5.91 -16.50 16.01
N SER A 18 -6.95 -17.34 15.93
CA SER A 18 -7.23 -18.12 14.72
C SER A 18 -7.62 -17.22 13.54
N THR A 19 -8.47 -16.23 13.76
CA THR A 19 -8.87 -15.28 12.71
C THR A 19 -7.68 -14.47 12.19
N LEU A 20 -6.84 -13.98 13.11
CA LEU A 20 -5.64 -13.21 12.75
C LEU A 20 -4.63 -14.06 11.99
N THR A 21 -4.36 -15.29 12.46
CA THR A 21 -3.44 -16.20 11.77
C THR A 21 -3.97 -16.59 10.39
N THR A 22 -5.25 -16.90 10.23
CA THR A 22 -5.84 -17.19 8.92
C THR A 22 -5.77 -15.98 7.99
N ALA A 23 -6.06 -14.77 8.48
CA ALA A 23 -5.99 -13.55 7.67
C ALA A 23 -4.56 -13.26 7.17
N VAL A 24 -3.57 -13.36 8.07
CA VAL A 24 -2.15 -13.15 7.70
C VAL A 24 -1.67 -14.22 6.74
N LEU A 25 -2.05 -15.48 6.96
CA LEU A 25 -1.61 -16.61 6.13
C LEU A 25 -2.26 -16.56 4.74
N LEU A 26 -3.57 -16.32 4.65
CA LEU A 26 -4.28 -16.17 3.38
C LEU A 26 -3.79 -14.93 2.62
N GLY A 27 -3.60 -13.80 3.31
CA GLY A 27 -3.05 -12.58 2.72
C GLY A 27 -1.62 -12.79 2.20
N GLY A 28 -0.75 -13.44 2.99
CA GLY A 28 0.61 -13.77 2.59
C GLY A 28 0.67 -14.72 1.38
N ILE A 29 -0.21 -15.73 1.35
CA ILE A 29 -0.35 -16.63 0.20
C ILE A 29 -0.81 -15.85 -1.04
N ALA A 30 -1.86 -15.02 -0.90
CA ALA A 30 -2.37 -14.22 -2.02
C ALA A 30 -1.29 -13.29 -2.59
N VAL A 31 -0.56 -12.57 -1.73
CA VAL A 31 0.56 -11.72 -2.13
C VAL A 31 1.64 -12.53 -2.86
N PHE A 32 2.01 -13.71 -2.34
CA PHE A 32 2.98 -14.59 -3.00
C PHE A 32 2.53 -15.00 -4.41
N PHE A 33 1.26 -15.38 -4.58
CA PHE A 33 0.71 -15.76 -5.88
C PHE A 33 0.64 -14.58 -6.86
N VAL A 34 0.27 -13.39 -6.40
CA VAL A 34 0.26 -12.17 -7.23
C VAL A 34 1.68 -11.81 -7.69
N ILE A 35 2.66 -11.84 -6.79
CA ILE A 35 4.07 -11.61 -7.12
C ILE A 35 4.56 -12.68 -8.11
N MET A 36 4.24 -13.95 -7.87
CA MET A 36 4.61 -15.06 -8.76
C MET A 36 3.99 -14.92 -10.15
N PHE A 37 2.74 -14.50 -10.25
CA PHE A 37 2.08 -14.22 -11.52
C PHE A 37 2.80 -13.10 -12.29
N PHE A 38 3.19 -12.03 -11.60
CA PHE A 38 3.84 -10.88 -12.23
C PHE A 38 5.29 -11.17 -12.64
N LEU A 39 6.09 -11.80 -11.77
CA LEU A 39 7.52 -12.03 -12.02
C LEU A 39 7.79 -13.29 -12.85
N ARG A 40 6.83 -14.23 -12.90
CA ARG A 40 6.93 -15.54 -13.55
C ARG A 40 8.19 -16.33 -13.14
N ASP A 41 8.73 -16.03 -11.96
CA ASP A 41 9.91 -16.67 -11.38
C ASP A 41 9.67 -16.89 -9.87
N ILE A 42 9.57 -18.16 -9.48
CA ILE A 42 9.30 -18.58 -8.10
C ILE A 42 10.40 -18.09 -7.17
N ARG A 43 11.66 -18.11 -7.62
CA ARG A 43 12.80 -17.74 -6.79
C ARG A 43 12.82 -16.24 -6.55
N ALA A 44 12.59 -15.48 -7.61
CA ALA A 44 12.46 -14.04 -7.54
C ALA A 44 11.32 -13.64 -6.58
N SER A 45 10.19 -14.35 -6.65
CA SER A 45 9.03 -14.12 -5.79
C SER A 45 9.30 -14.38 -4.31
N ILE A 46 10.09 -15.41 -3.97
CA ILE A 46 10.51 -15.69 -2.59
C ILE A 46 11.39 -14.56 -2.05
N VAL A 47 12.32 -14.05 -2.86
CA VAL A 47 13.21 -12.94 -2.46
C VAL A 47 12.39 -11.69 -2.13
N VAL A 48 11.41 -11.34 -2.99
CA VAL A 48 10.51 -10.20 -2.73
C VAL A 48 9.61 -10.45 -1.51
N CYS A 49 9.12 -11.67 -1.30
CA CYS A 49 8.35 -11.95 -0.09
C CYS A 49 9.19 -11.81 1.19
N ALA A 50 10.50 -12.09 1.13
CA ALA A 50 11.42 -11.89 2.26
C ALA A 50 11.72 -10.40 2.54
N THR A 51 11.49 -9.48 1.59
CA THR A 51 11.66 -8.04 1.83
C THR A 51 10.52 -7.42 2.64
N ILE A 52 9.34 -8.06 2.66
CA ILE A 52 8.17 -7.61 3.44
C ILE A 52 8.44 -7.63 4.96
N PRO A 53 8.83 -8.77 5.59
CA PRO A 53 9.05 -8.79 7.03
C PRO A 53 10.24 -7.90 7.44
N THR A 54 11.29 -7.82 6.63
CA THR A 54 12.48 -7.01 6.95
C THR A 54 12.19 -5.52 6.94
N SER A 55 11.46 -5.03 5.95
CA SER A 55 10.99 -3.63 5.91
C SER A 55 10.01 -3.31 7.03
N LEU A 56 9.10 -4.23 7.39
CA LEU A 56 8.21 -4.06 8.54
C LEU A 56 8.98 -3.95 9.85
N ILE A 57 10.02 -4.76 10.07
CA ILE A 57 10.87 -4.66 11.26
C ILE A 57 11.52 -3.27 11.36
N ILE A 58 12.07 -2.77 10.25
CA ILE A 58 12.67 -1.42 10.19
C ILE A 58 11.59 -0.35 10.44
N THR A 59 10.39 -0.55 9.90
CA THR A 59 9.25 0.36 10.13
C THR A 59 8.87 0.40 11.61
N PHE A 60 8.75 -0.76 12.26
CA PHE A 60 8.49 -0.85 13.70
C PHE A 60 9.58 -0.17 14.53
N LEU A 61 10.84 -0.28 14.11
CA LEU A 61 11.95 0.43 14.75
C LEU A 61 11.77 1.95 14.67
N PHE A 62 11.47 2.50 13.50
CA PHE A 62 11.20 3.94 13.35
C PHE A 62 9.96 4.39 14.12
N MET A 63 8.90 3.57 14.11
CA MET A 63 7.67 3.84 14.83
C MET A 63 7.92 3.90 16.35
N TYR A 64 8.74 2.99 16.88
CA TYR A 64 9.18 2.99 18.27
C TYR A 64 10.01 4.23 18.62
N MET A 65 10.95 4.62 17.75
CA MET A 65 11.76 5.84 17.93
C MET A 65 10.92 7.11 17.92
N ALA A 66 9.85 7.14 17.11
CA ALA A 66 8.92 8.25 17.03
C ALA A 66 7.83 8.24 18.12
N GLY A 67 7.80 7.23 18.99
CA GLY A 67 6.83 7.11 20.08
C GLY A 67 5.42 6.74 19.64
N TYR A 68 5.23 6.24 18.43
CA TYR A 68 3.93 5.79 17.93
C TYR A 68 3.59 4.39 18.47
N THR A 69 2.33 4.20 18.84
CA THR A 69 1.82 2.94 19.38
C THR A 69 1.10 2.12 18.30
N LEU A 70 0.98 0.81 18.54
CA LEU A 70 0.14 -0.07 17.74
C LEU A 70 -1.33 0.11 18.11
N ASN A 71 -2.03 0.94 17.35
CA ASN A 71 -3.47 1.14 17.39
C ASN A 71 -4.13 0.78 16.04
N GLN A 72 -5.45 0.89 15.96
CA GLN A 72 -6.20 0.57 14.73
C GLN A 72 -5.71 1.38 13.53
N ILE A 73 -5.42 2.68 13.70
CA ILE A 73 -4.93 3.56 12.63
C ILE A 73 -3.55 3.09 12.12
N SER A 74 -2.62 2.81 13.02
CA SER A 74 -1.28 2.33 12.68
C SER A 74 -1.31 0.98 11.97
N LEU A 75 -2.19 0.06 12.39
CA LEU A 75 -2.36 -1.24 11.76
C LEU A 75 -2.95 -1.09 10.35
N SER A 76 -3.94 -0.21 10.17
CA SER A 76 -4.48 0.13 8.85
C SER A 76 -3.41 0.74 7.94
N SER A 77 -2.57 1.61 8.49
CA SER A 77 -1.47 2.26 7.76
C SER A 77 -0.42 1.26 7.30
N LEU A 78 -0.04 0.32 8.17
CA LEU A 78 0.87 -0.77 7.84
C LEU A 78 0.28 -1.71 6.80
N ALA A 79 -1.02 -2.01 6.87
CA ALA A 79 -1.70 -2.85 5.88
C ALA A 79 -1.64 -2.24 4.46
N ILE A 80 -1.91 -0.93 4.33
CA ILE A 80 -1.76 -0.20 3.06
C ILE A 80 -0.28 -0.17 2.63
N ALA A 81 0.62 0.10 3.58
CA ALA A 81 2.05 0.19 3.32
C ALA A 81 2.65 -1.11 2.78
N ILE A 82 2.17 -2.29 3.20
CA ILE A 82 2.68 -3.58 2.69
C ILE A 82 2.61 -3.67 1.17
N GLY A 83 1.54 -3.16 0.55
CA GLY A 83 1.43 -3.11 -0.92
C GLY A 83 2.53 -2.26 -1.56
N MET A 84 2.75 -1.06 -1.03
CA MET A 84 3.75 -0.12 -1.55
C MET A 84 5.20 -0.53 -1.22
N VAL A 85 5.39 -1.24 -0.11
CA VAL A 85 6.70 -1.73 0.36
C VAL A 85 7.31 -2.73 -0.62
N VAL A 86 6.47 -3.53 -1.28
CA VAL A 86 6.89 -4.57 -2.22
C VAL A 86 7.36 -3.98 -3.55
N ASP A 87 6.82 -2.84 -3.97
CA ASP A 87 7.09 -2.21 -5.27
C ASP A 87 8.59 -1.96 -5.50
N ASN A 88 9.29 -1.39 -4.50
CA ASN A 88 10.71 -1.08 -4.59
C ASN A 88 11.57 -2.35 -4.81
N ALA A 89 11.20 -3.46 -4.17
CA ALA A 89 11.90 -4.73 -4.32
C ALA A 89 11.65 -5.35 -5.70
N ILE A 90 10.41 -5.25 -6.22
CA ILE A 90 10.05 -5.71 -7.56
C ILE A 90 10.86 -4.94 -8.62
N VAL A 91 10.92 -3.61 -8.54
CA VAL A 91 11.63 -2.77 -9.53
C VAL A 91 13.12 -3.11 -9.59
N ILE A 92 13.78 -3.23 -8.43
CA ILE A 92 15.20 -3.58 -8.37
C ILE A 92 15.43 -4.99 -8.93
N LEU A 93 14.58 -5.95 -8.57
CA LEU A 93 14.72 -7.34 -9.00
C LEU A 93 14.49 -7.52 -10.50
N ASP A 94 13.50 -6.82 -11.08
CA ASP A 94 13.29 -6.82 -12.53
C ASP A 94 14.53 -6.30 -13.26
N ASN A 95 15.15 -5.22 -12.75
CA ASN A 95 16.36 -4.71 -13.37
C ASN A 95 17.55 -5.68 -13.25
N ILE A 96 17.73 -6.31 -12.08
CA ILE A 96 18.77 -7.35 -11.91
C ILE A 96 18.54 -8.51 -12.89
N LYS A 97 17.28 -8.94 -13.06
CA LYS A 97 16.92 -10.00 -14.01
C LYS A 97 17.28 -9.62 -15.45
N ARG A 98 17.02 -8.37 -15.85
CA ARG A 98 17.44 -7.84 -17.16
C ARG A 98 18.95 -7.90 -17.38
N TYR A 99 19.78 -7.68 -16.36
CA TYR A 99 21.24 -7.82 -16.46
C TYR A 99 21.68 -9.30 -16.54
N LEU A 100 21.02 -10.18 -15.81
CA LEU A 100 21.26 -11.63 -15.89
C LEU A 100 20.95 -12.18 -17.28
N GLU A 101 19.86 -11.72 -17.91
CA GLU A 101 19.48 -12.10 -19.29
C GLU A 101 20.47 -11.59 -20.35
N LYS A 102 21.21 -10.52 -20.06
CA LYS A 102 22.31 -10.00 -20.91
C LYS A 102 23.62 -10.77 -20.74
N GLY A 103 23.66 -11.82 -19.92
CA GLY A 103 24.84 -12.66 -19.69
C GLY A 103 25.86 -12.07 -18.71
N VAL A 104 25.50 -11.03 -17.96
CA VAL A 104 26.39 -10.41 -16.96
C VAL A 104 26.49 -11.31 -15.73
N SER A 105 27.67 -11.39 -15.11
CA SER A 105 27.90 -12.24 -13.94
C SER A 105 26.90 -11.93 -12.80
N SER A 106 26.45 -12.92 -12.03
CA SER A 106 25.37 -12.71 -11.03
C SER A 106 25.68 -11.61 -10.02
N ARG A 107 26.95 -11.49 -9.60
CA ARG A 107 27.38 -10.45 -8.67
C ARG A 107 27.36 -9.07 -9.30
N GLU A 108 27.80 -8.96 -10.54
CA GLU A 108 27.85 -7.69 -11.26
C GLU A 108 26.45 -7.23 -11.68
N SER A 109 25.57 -8.17 -12.05
CA SER A 109 24.15 -7.92 -12.29
C SER A 109 23.44 -7.38 -11.05
N ALA A 110 23.73 -7.96 -9.88
CA ALA A 110 23.14 -7.52 -8.61
C ALA A 110 23.58 -6.10 -8.22
N ILE A 111 24.86 -5.76 -8.40
CA ILE A 111 25.38 -4.44 -8.07
C ILE A 111 24.92 -3.40 -9.09
N SER A 112 25.13 -3.66 -10.38
CA SER A 112 24.80 -2.71 -11.45
C SER A 112 23.29 -2.48 -11.54
N GLY A 113 22.50 -3.55 -11.42
CA GLY A 113 21.05 -3.47 -11.42
C GLY A 113 20.48 -2.64 -10.27
N ALA A 114 21.07 -2.77 -9.07
CA ALA A 114 20.66 -1.99 -7.90
C ALA A 114 21.10 -0.52 -7.98
N VAL A 115 22.33 -0.26 -8.45
CA VAL A 115 22.88 1.10 -8.57
C VAL A 115 22.11 1.90 -9.63
N GLU A 116 21.79 1.30 -10.78
CA GLU A 116 21.01 1.97 -11.83
C GLU A 116 19.59 2.30 -11.36
N MET A 117 18.94 1.40 -10.63
CA MET A 117 17.57 1.63 -10.16
C MET A 117 17.49 2.56 -8.96
N GLY A 118 18.59 2.78 -8.21
CA GLY A 118 18.56 3.58 -6.99
C GLY A 118 17.95 4.97 -7.17
N THR A 119 18.26 5.66 -8.27
CA THR A 119 17.70 6.98 -8.58
C THR A 119 16.22 6.92 -8.97
N SER A 120 15.84 5.93 -9.79
CA SER A 120 14.45 5.70 -10.22
C SER A 120 13.53 5.36 -9.04
N VAL A 121 13.97 4.45 -8.18
CA VAL A 121 13.20 4.01 -7.01
C VAL A 121 13.13 5.12 -5.95
N MET A 122 14.21 5.88 -5.74
CA MET A 122 14.21 7.03 -4.83
C MET A 122 13.25 8.13 -5.31
N ALA A 123 13.21 8.38 -6.63
CA ALA A 123 12.28 9.31 -7.25
C ALA A 123 10.83 8.89 -7.00
N SER A 124 10.48 7.64 -7.31
CA SER A 124 9.14 7.08 -7.07
C SER A 124 8.74 7.10 -5.58
N THR A 125 9.66 6.71 -4.70
CA THR A 125 9.42 6.73 -3.25
C THR A 125 9.16 8.15 -2.75
N SER A 126 9.91 9.14 -3.27
CA SER A 126 9.75 10.55 -2.90
C SER A 126 8.39 11.10 -3.34
N THR A 127 7.91 10.76 -4.55
CA THR A 127 6.56 11.16 -4.99
C THR A 127 5.48 10.64 -4.05
N THR A 128 5.61 9.40 -3.60
CA THR A 128 4.63 8.79 -2.69
C THR A 128 4.66 9.45 -1.31
N ILE A 129 5.83 9.74 -0.76
CA ILE A 129 5.96 10.45 0.52
C ILE A 129 5.33 11.85 0.43
N VAL A 130 5.54 12.54 -0.69
CA VAL A 130 5.08 13.91 -0.90
C VAL A 130 3.54 14.00 -0.98
N ILE A 131 2.85 12.94 -1.43
CA ILE A 131 1.38 12.86 -1.37
C ILE A 131 0.86 13.03 0.06
N PHE A 132 1.58 12.52 1.06
CA PHE A 132 1.16 12.54 2.45
C PHE A 132 1.63 13.78 3.23
N LEU A 133 2.59 14.52 2.69
CA LEU A 133 3.18 15.71 3.32
C LEU A 133 2.15 16.79 3.71
N PRO A 134 1.11 17.12 2.90
CA PRO A 134 0.08 18.09 3.26
C PRO A 134 -0.68 17.75 4.54
N ILE A 135 -0.92 16.45 4.78
CA ILE A 135 -1.74 15.98 5.91
C ILE A 135 -1.04 16.31 7.24
N ILE A 136 0.29 16.29 7.26
CA ILE A 136 1.10 16.62 8.44
C ILE A 136 0.87 18.07 8.89
N PHE A 137 0.58 18.98 7.96
CA PHE A 137 0.31 20.39 8.23
C PHE A 137 -1.15 20.70 8.58
N THR A 138 -2.03 19.70 8.55
CA THR A 138 -3.42 19.89 8.98
C THR A 138 -3.51 20.04 10.50
N THR A 139 -4.58 20.65 10.99
CA THR A 139 -4.82 20.84 12.42
C THR A 139 -6.13 20.18 12.85
N GLY A 140 -6.30 19.97 14.16
CA GLY A 140 -7.52 19.40 14.72
C GLY A 140 -7.61 17.88 14.60
N ILE A 141 -8.84 17.36 14.58
CA ILE A 141 -9.13 15.92 14.60
C ILE A 141 -8.54 15.21 13.38
N THR A 142 -8.53 15.88 12.22
CA THR A 142 -7.94 15.37 10.98
C THR A 142 -6.47 14.99 11.14
N ASN A 143 -5.66 15.83 11.80
CA ASN A 143 -4.24 15.53 12.00
C ASN A 143 -4.03 14.36 12.98
N ILE A 144 -4.84 14.31 14.05
CA ILE A 144 -4.76 13.22 15.04
C ILE A 144 -5.02 11.86 14.38
N MET A 145 -5.95 11.79 13.43
CA MET A 145 -6.30 10.53 12.75
C MET A 145 -5.45 10.26 11.50
N PHE A 146 -5.33 11.22 10.59
CA PHE A 146 -4.66 11.02 9.30
C PHE A 146 -3.17 11.37 9.33
N GLY A 147 -2.72 12.22 10.26
CA GLY A 147 -1.30 12.54 10.42
C GLY A 147 -0.49 11.33 10.89
N GLN A 148 -1.03 10.55 11.83
CA GLN A 148 -0.41 9.28 12.24
C GLN A 148 -0.31 8.31 11.05
N LEU A 149 -1.36 8.23 10.21
CA LEU A 149 -1.38 7.39 9.02
C LEU A 149 -0.31 7.81 8.00
N ALA A 150 -0.24 9.11 7.69
CA ALA A 150 0.74 9.71 6.80
C ALA A 150 2.19 9.43 7.25
N MET A 151 2.46 9.57 8.54
CA MET A 151 3.78 9.36 9.12
C MET A 151 4.22 7.90 9.06
N ILE A 152 3.32 6.96 9.39
CA ILE A 152 3.64 5.53 9.36
C ILE A 152 3.89 5.06 7.93
N ILE A 153 3.08 5.50 6.96
CA ILE A 153 3.31 5.18 5.55
C ILE A 153 4.66 5.74 5.09
N THR A 154 4.98 6.98 5.44
CA THR A 154 6.27 7.60 5.09
C THR A 154 7.46 6.81 5.66
N MET A 155 7.38 6.40 6.92
CA MET A 155 8.40 5.56 7.56
C MET A 155 8.52 4.19 6.88
N ALA A 156 7.39 3.57 6.51
CA ALA A 156 7.37 2.28 5.86
C ALA A 156 7.97 2.33 4.45
N LEU A 157 7.72 3.40 3.70
CA LEU A 157 8.30 3.63 2.39
C LEU A 157 9.82 3.85 2.47
N ALA A 158 10.27 4.67 3.42
CA ALA A 158 11.70 4.86 3.67
C ALA A 158 12.38 3.55 4.09
N ALA A 159 11.74 2.78 4.97
CA ALA A 159 12.21 1.46 5.39
C ALA A 159 12.28 0.46 4.24
N SER A 160 11.26 0.45 3.36
CA SER A 160 11.23 -0.36 2.15
C SER A 160 12.38 -0.01 1.21
N PHE A 161 12.63 1.27 0.95
CA PHE A 161 13.72 1.71 0.08
C PHE A 161 15.09 1.19 0.58
N ILE A 162 15.34 1.31 1.88
CA ILE A 162 16.57 0.80 2.51
C ILE A 162 16.64 -0.74 2.39
N SER A 163 15.54 -1.43 2.71
CA SER A 163 15.47 -2.89 2.65
C SER A 163 15.68 -3.42 1.23
N ALA A 164 15.06 -2.80 0.24
CA ALA A 164 15.12 -3.22 -1.16
C ALA A 164 16.54 -3.07 -1.74
N LEU A 165 17.28 -2.01 -1.38
CA LEU A 165 18.67 -1.83 -1.80
C LEU A 165 19.65 -2.79 -1.09
N MET A 166 19.38 -3.17 0.16
CA MET A 166 20.28 -4.02 0.95
C MET A 166 20.05 -5.52 0.75
N LEU A 167 18.79 -5.94 0.67
CA LEU A 167 18.41 -7.34 0.75
C LEU A 167 18.29 -7.99 -0.64
N THR A 168 17.69 -7.30 -1.60
CA THR A 168 17.45 -7.83 -2.96
C THR A 168 18.75 -8.24 -3.68
N PRO A 169 19.85 -7.45 -3.64
CA PRO A 169 21.10 -7.83 -4.31
C PRO A 169 21.88 -8.94 -3.59
N LYS A 170 21.77 -9.01 -2.26
CA LYS A 170 22.57 -9.92 -1.42
C LYS A 170 22.19 -11.38 -1.62
N ASP A 171 20.90 -11.65 -1.83
CA ASP A 171 20.41 -13.02 -2.01
C ASP A 171 20.65 -13.56 -3.44
N GLN A 172 20.67 -12.66 -4.43
CA GLN A 172 21.05 -12.96 -5.82
C GLN A 172 22.54 -13.33 -5.99
N ARG A 173 23.38 -13.03 -4.98
CA ARG A 173 24.81 -13.38 -4.96
C ARG A 173 25.07 -14.89 -4.94
N SER A 174 24.08 -15.73 -4.62
CA SER A 174 24.32 -17.15 -4.39
C SER A 174 24.22 -18.07 -5.60
N ARG A 175 23.66 -17.71 -6.76
CA ARG A 175 23.32 -18.76 -7.76
C ARG A 175 23.41 -18.29 -9.22
N GLY A 176 24.60 -18.45 -9.80
CA GLY A 176 24.79 -18.41 -11.24
C GLY A 176 24.41 -19.73 -11.93
N VAL A 177 23.77 -19.59 -13.10
CA VAL A 177 23.73 -20.47 -14.28
C VAL A 177 22.85 -21.73 -14.24
N LYS A 178 21.74 -21.68 -15.00
CA LYS A 178 21.49 -22.53 -16.19
C LYS A 178 20.32 -21.97 -17.02
N GLU A 179 20.58 -21.74 -18.31
CA GLU A 179 19.66 -21.30 -19.37
C GLU A 179 18.44 -22.22 -19.53
N VAL A 180 17.35 -21.69 -20.11
CA VAL A 180 16.87 -22.04 -21.47
C VAL A 180 15.85 -20.97 -21.90
N ILE A 181 16.18 -20.28 -22.99
CA ILE A 181 15.29 -19.46 -23.83
C ILE A 181 14.43 -20.40 -24.67
N GLU A 182 13.28 -19.89 -25.12
CA GLU A 182 12.43 -20.41 -26.20
C GLU A 182 11.30 -21.35 -25.78
N ASP A 183 10.12 -20.76 -25.56
CA ASP A 183 8.94 -21.28 -26.25
C ASP A 183 8.01 -20.10 -26.63
N ILE A 184 8.15 -19.73 -27.90
CA ILE A 184 7.45 -18.64 -28.58
C ILE A 184 6.01 -19.08 -28.83
N ARG A 185 5.04 -18.27 -28.36
CA ARG A 185 3.87 -17.78 -29.12
C ARG A 185 3.30 -18.74 -30.20
N PRO A 186 2.57 -19.80 -29.80
CA PRO A 186 1.14 -19.81 -30.17
C PRO A 186 0.26 -20.59 -29.17
N ALA A 187 -0.59 -19.88 -28.42
CA ALA A 187 -1.83 -20.45 -27.86
C ALA A 187 -2.87 -19.36 -27.59
N ILE A 188 -2.83 -18.27 -28.37
CA ILE A 188 -3.94 -17.33 -28.47
C ILE A 188 -4.77 -17.79 -29.66
N GLU A 189 -5.70 -18.72 -29.40
CA GLU A 189 -7.05 -18.75 -30.00
C GLU A 189 -7.83 -19.98 -29.51
N SER A 190 -9.13 -19.79 -29.29
CA SER A 190 -10.15 -20.70 -28.72
C SER A 190 -10.24 -20.60 -27.18
N ILE A 191 -11.26 -19.99 -26.56
CA ILE A 191 -12.72 -20.13 -26.76
C ILE A 191 -13.45 -18.87 -26.23
N PRO A 192 -14.66 -18.57 -26.73
CA PRO A 192 -15.36 -17.29 -26.60
C PRO A 192 -16.26 -17.19 -25.37
N GLY A 193 -16.52 -15.93 -24.95
CA GLY A 193 -17.80 -15.47 -24.43
C GLY A 193 -18.11 -15.72 -22.95
N MET A 194 -18.06 -14.65 -22.14
CA MET A 194 -19.02 -14.42 -21.05
C MET A 194 -19.01 -12.94 -20.61
N THR A 195 -20.14 -12.26 -20.76
CA THR A 195 -20.44 -10.91 -20.28
C THR A 195 -21.01 -10.97 -18.86
N VAL A 196 -20.45 -10.21 -17.90
CA VAL A 196 -21.08 -9.95 -16.61
C VAL A 196 -20.93 -8.47 -16.26
N SER A 197 -22.06 -7.77 -16.31
CA SER A 197 -22.26 -6.39 -15.88
C SER A 197 -22.27 -6.30 -14.35
N PHE A 198 -21.47 -5.40 -13.78
CA PHE A 198 -21.57 -5.02 -12.37
C PHE A 198 -22.53 -3.85 -12.23
N ASP A 199 -23.75 -4.15 -11.79
CA ASP A 199 -24.67 -3.14 -11.27
C ASP A 199 -24.34 -2.91 -9.79
N SER A 200 -23.78 -1.74 -9.49
CA SER A 200 -23.56 -1.26 -8.11
C SER A 200 -24.82 -0.52 -7.69
N GLY A 201 -25.82 -1.27 -7.23
CA GLY A 201 -27.06 -0.73 -6.69
C GLY A 201 -26.94 -0.43 -5.21
N ASP A 202 -27.29 0.81 -4.85
CA ASP A 202 -27.41 1.39 -3.52
C ASP A 202 -28.05 0.46 -2.47
N VAL A 203 -27.33 0.19 -1.39
CA VAL A 203 -27.92 -0.26 -0.11
C VAL A 203 -27.35 0.59 1.02
N SER A 204 -27.70 1.87 1.00
CA SER A 204 -27.58 2.76 2.17
C SER A 204 -28.81 3.65 2.36
N ALA A 205 -29.92 3.36 1.68
CA ALA A 205 -31.17 4.14 1.76
C ALA A 205 -32.25 3.56 2.69
N ASP A 206 -32.08 2.36 3.27
CA ASP A 206 -33.16 1.69 4.02
C ASP A 206 -32.94 1.57 5.55
N ALA A 207 -31.93 2.23 6.12
CA ALA A 207 -31.68 2.21 7.57
C ALA A 207 -32.26 3.42 8.33
N GLU A 208 -32.75 4.46 7.64
CA GLU A 208 -33.32 5.67 8.28
C GLU A 208 -34.84 5.61 8.49
N VAL A 209 -35.54 4.69 7.82
CA VAL A 209 -37.01 4.60 7.93
C VAL A 209 -37.46 3.86 9.19
N ILE A 210 -36.62 3.00 9.78
CA ILE A 210 -37.00 2.17 10.94
C ILE A 210 -36.83 2.93 12.28
N ILE A 211 -35.91 3.89 12.36
CA ILE A 211 -35.55 4.58 13.62
C ILE A 211 -36.60 5.62 14.07
N ASN A 212 -37.45 6.12 13.17
CA ASN A 212 -38.48 7.11 13.48
C ASN A 212 -39.77 6.53 14.10
N SER A 213 -39.82 5.22 14.38
CA SER A 213 -41.01 4.55 14.93
C SER A 213 -40.96 4.26 16.44
N ILE A 214 -39.93 4.72 17.17
CA ILE A 214 -39.79 4.48 18.61
C ILE A 214 -40.10 5.76 19.39
N PRO A 215 -41.30 5.90 20.01
CA PRO A 215 -41.68 7.10 20.76
C PRO A 215 -40.89 7.21 22.08
N VAL A 216 -40.25 8.35 22.29
CA VAL A 216 -39.48 8.70 23.50
C VAL A 216 -40.40 9.24 24.62
N PRO A 217 -40.20 8.84 25.90
CA PRO A 217 -40.97 9.36 27.03
C PRO A 217 -40.71 10.85 27.35
N PRO A 218 -41.68 11.58 27.92
CA PRO A 218 -41.57 13.03 28.13
C PRO A 218 -40.53 13.40 29.20
N GLY A 219 -39.61 14.29 28.87
CA GLY A 219 -38.60 14.84 29.79
C GLY A 219 -37.15 14.81 29.28
N PHE A 220 -36.90 14.16 28.14
CA PHE A 220 -35.62 14.18 27.43
C PHE A 220 -35.67 15.17 26.26
N SER A 221 -34.77 16.13 26.23
CA SER A 221 -34.57 17.01 25.07
C SER A 221 -33.50 16.40 24.16
N TRP A 222 -33.83 16.16 22.89
CA TRP A 222 -32.82 15.90 21.86
C TRP A 222 -32.00 17.17 21.65
N ARG A 223 -30.76 17.18 22.12
CA ARG A 223 -29.74 18.08 21.58
C ARG A 223 -29.03 17.32 20.47
N PHE A 224 -29.21 17.75 19.22
CA PHE A 224 -28.25 17.46 18.17
C PHE A 224 -26.92 18.10 18.60
N ALA A 225 -26.01 17.30 19.15
CA ALA A 225 -24.60 17.68 19.24
C ALA A 225 -24.09 17.69 17.80
N GLY A 226 -24.13 18.85 17.16
CA GLY A 226 -23.86 19.01 15.74
C GLY A 226 -22.40 18.71 15.41
N ASN A 227 -22.09 17.47 15.05
CA ASN A 227 -20.84 17.10 14.39
C ASN A 227 -20.89 17.46 12.88
N GLU A 228 -21.86 18.25 12.41
CA GLU A 228 -22.01 18.59 10.99
C GLU A 228 -21.02 19.68 10.57
N GLU A 229 -20.90 20.76 11.36
CA GLU A 229 -19.93 21.84 11.09
C GLU A 229 -18.49 21.32 11.13
N GLN A 230 -18.11 20.57 12.19
CA GLN A 230 -16.77 19.97 12.27
C GLN A 230 -16.49 18.95 11.15
N ARG A 231 -17.51 18.25 10.63
CA ARG A 231 -17.36 17.30 9.52
C ARG A 231 -17.17 18.03 8.19
N GLN A 232 -17.91 19.12 7.97
CA GLN A 232 -17.75 19.96 6.77
C GLN A 232 -16.41 20.72 6.78
N GLU A 233 -15.98 21.25 7.93
CA GLU A 233 -14.66 21.88 8.06
C GLU A 233 -13.53 20.88 7.81
N SER A 234 -13.62 19.67 8.38
CA SER A 234 -12.62 18.61 8.15
C SER A 234 -12.56 18.20 6.68
N PHE A 235 -13.70 18.17 5.99
CA PHE A 235 -13.76 17.86 4.56
C PHE A 235 -13.08 18.93 3.71
N ILE A 236 -13.31 20.22 4.00
CA ILE A 236 -12.66 21.33 3.29
C ILE A 236 -11.14 21.27 3.52
N VAL A 237 -10.69 21.03 4.75
CA VAL A 237 -9.26 20.91 5.08
C VAL A 237 -8.63 19.72 4.36
N LEU A 238 -9.32 18.58 4.27
CA LEU A 238 -8.84 17.42 3.51
C LEU A 238 -8.77 17.71 2.01
N LEU A 239 -9.77 18.40 1.45
CA LEU A 239 -9.75 18.81 0.04
C LEU A 239 -8.61 19.78 -0.25
N GLN A 240 -8.36 20.74 0.64
CA GLN A 240 -7.21 21.65 0.54
C GLN A 240 -5.89 20.90 0.63
N ALA A 241 -5.76 19.94 1.56
CA ALA A 241 -4.59 19.08 1.68
C ALA A 241 -4.39 18.22 0.42
N ALA A 242 -5.46 17.70 -0.18
CA ALA A 242 -5.40 16.95 -1.42
C ALA A 242 -4.94 17.82 -2.59
N LEU A 243 -5.47 19.04 -2.74
CA LEU A 243 -5.02 19.99 -3.77
C LEU A 243 -3.54 20.36 -3.59
N LEU A 244 -3.12 20.64 -2.36
CA LEU A 244 -1.71 20.90 -2.05
C LEU A 244 -0.85 19.67 -2.39
N GLY A 245 -1.32 18.46 -2.08
CA GLY A 245 -0.68 17.21 -2.44
C GLY A 245 -0.48 17.06 -3.93
N CYS A 246 -1.52 17.32 -4.73
CA CYS A 246 -1.43 17.33 -6.19
C CYS A 246 -0.39 18.33 -6.70
N ILE A 247 -0.36 19.54 -6.14
CA ILE A 247 0.65 20.56 -6.49
C ILE A 247 2.06 20.09 -6.15
N LEU A 248 2.26 19.52 -4.95
CA LEU A 248 3.57 19.04 -4.53
C LEU A 248 4.03 17.83 -5.36
N VAL A 249 3.14 16.90 -5.68
CA VAL A 249 3.43 15.79 -6.59
C VAL A 249 3.84 16.32 -7.95
N TYR A 250 3.11 17.29 -8.50
CA TYR A 250 3.48 17.93 -9.75
C TYR A 250 4.87 18.58 -9.67
N MET A 251 5.19 19.26 -8.57
CA MET A 251 6.50 19.89 -8.36
C MET A 251 7.64 18.87 -8.29
N VAL A 252 7.43 17.75 -7.59
CA VAL A 252 8.40 16.67 -7.49
C VAL A 252 8.61 16.02 -8.85
N MET A 253 7.54 15.72 -9.58
CA MET A 253 7.63 15.16 -10.92
C MET A 253 8.31 16.14 -11.88
N ALA A 254 7.97 17.43 -11.82
CA ALA A 254 8.63 18.44 -12.64
C ALA A 254 10.14 18.53 -12.39
N SER A 255 10.54 18.39 -11.12
CA SER A 255 11.95 18.29 -10.72
C SER A 255 12.61 17.02 -11.28
N GLN A 256 11.92 15.87 -11.19
CA GLN A 256 12.44 14.58 -11.67
C GLN A 256 12.59 14.50 -13.19
N PHE A 257 11.66 15.10 -13.95
CA PHE A 257 11.70 15.12 -15.41
C PHE A 257 12.50 16.30 -15.98
N GLU A 258 13.07 17.15 -15.13
CA GLU A 258 13.67 18.44 -15.51
C GLU A 258 12.76 19.25 -16.45
N SER A 259 11.44 19.11 -16.31
CA SER A 259 10.45 19.61 -17.26
C SER A 259 9.10 19.85 -16.59
N LEU A 260 8.56 21.05 -16.76
CA LEU A 260 7.24 21.42 -16.25
C LEU A 260 6.09 20.88 -17.14
N LEU A 261 6.36 20.60 -18.41
CA LEU A 261 5.32 20.17 -19.35
C LEU A 261 5.07 18.66 -19.33
N ALA A 262 6.11 17.84 -19.11
CA ALA A 262 5.96 16.38 -19.12
C ALA A 262 4.94 15.87 -18.08
N PRO A 263 4.98 16.30 -16.81
CA PRO A 263 3.97 15.90 -15.83
C PRO A 263 2.56 16.40 -16.19
N PHE A 264 2.45 17.59 -16.78
CA PHE A 264 1.17 18.15 -17.22
C PHE A 264 0.53 17.33 -18.35
N ILE A 265 1.32 16.88 -19.33
CA ILE A 265 0.86 16.04 -20.43
C ILE A 265 0.36 14.68 -19.91
N ILE A 266 1.08 14.07 -18.96
CA ILE A 266 0.67 12.82 -18.32
C ILE A 266 -0.66 13.02 -17.59
N ALA A 267 -0.79 14.08 -16.79
CA ALA A 267 -2.02 14.37 -16.04
C ALA A 267 -3.24 14.62 -16.96
N MET A 268 -3.04 15.36 -18.05
CA MET A 268 -4.07 15.56 -19.06
C MET A 268 -4.48 14.26 -19.76
N SER A 269 -3.59 13.26 -19.84
CA SER A 269 -3.88 11.97 -20.49
C SER A 269 -4.76 11.05 -19.65
N ILE A 270 -4.76 11.18 -18.32
CA ILE A 270 -5.56 10.35 -17.40
C ILE A 270 -7.07 10.37 -17.72
N PRO A 271 -7.75 11.53 -17.84
CA PRO A 271 -9.18 11.56 -18.14
C PRO A 271 -9.52 10.97 -19.52
N PHE A 272 -8.61 11.05 -20.49
CA PHE A 272 -8.80 10.44 -21.82
C PHE A 272 -8.45 8.95 -21.86
N GLY A 273 -7.74 8.42 -20.86
CA GLY A 273 -7.39 7.00 -20.76
C GLY A 273 -8.59 6.09 -20.46
N PHE A 274 -9.63 6.63 -19.83
CA PHE A 274 -10.85 5.89 -19.47
C PHE A 274 -11.84 5.73 -20.63
N SER A 275 -11.57 6.28 -21.82
CA SER A 275 -12.49 6.25 -22.96
C SER A 275 -12.21 5.11 -23.97
N ARG A 276 -11.57 4.02 -23.56
CA ARG A 276 -11.37 2.81 -24.39
C ARG A 276 -11.86 1.57 -23.67
#